data_AF-A0A150TQZ0-F1
#
_entry.id   AF-A0A150TQZ0-F1
#
_cell.length_a   1.000
_cell.length_b   1.000
_cell.length_c   1.000
_cell.angle_alpha   90.00
_cell.angle_beta   90.00
_cell.angle_gamma   90.00
#
_symmetry.space_group_name_H-M   'P 1'
#
loop_
_entity.id
_entity.type
_entity.pdbx_description
1 polymer ?
#
loop_
_entity_poly.entity_id
_entity_poly.type
_entity_poly.pdbx_seq_one_letter_code
_entity_poly.pdbx_strand_id
1 'polypeptide(L)'
;MSLAAIQDAAAQESVFSAGNGVIYGTRQNGSLQWYLHRGWQEGKASWAGPQGVGTGWSSFTRVVPGENGVIYGILPNGDLRWHRHDGWQTGTVDWADARTVGTGWNAFTRVFSAGRGVIYGVLPNGDLHWYRHNGWQTGAVDWTGPQKVGNGWNAFTHVFSGGRGVVYGILPNGDLHWYRHNGWQTGAVDWTGPQKVGTVWNSFAHVFSGGRGVIYGILPNGDLHWYRHNGWQTGAVDWTGPQKVGNGWNAFL
;
A
#
# COMPACT_ATOMS: atom_id res chain seq x y z
N MET A 1 -18.35 34.42 1.88
CA MET A 1 -18.61 33.02 1.49
C MET A 1 -17.67 32.15 2.28
N SER A 2 -18.22 31.22 3.05
CA SER A 2 -17.51 30.44 4.09
C SER A 2 -16.62 29.36 3.51
N LEU A 3 -15.44 29.18 4.13
CA LEU A 3 -14.66 27.95 4.13
C LEU A 3 -15.53 26.81 4.70
N ALA A 4 -15.93 25.85 3.89
CA ALA A 4 -16.19 24.46 4.28
C ALA A 4 -16.64 23.65 3.05
N ALA A 5 -15.73 22.83 2.52
CA ALA A 5 -15.97 21.47 2.03
C ALA A 5 -14.75 21.02 1.21
N ILE A 6 -13.61 20.81 1.87
CA ILE A 6 -12.62 19.86 1.36
C ILE A 6 -13.19 18.50 1.74
N GLN A 7 -13.91 17.89 0.80
CA GLN A 7 -14.20 16.47 0.86
C GLN A 7 -12.89 15.80 0.43
N ASP A 8 -12.08 15.35 1.40
CA ASP A 8 -10.95 14.46 1.13
C ASP A 8 -11.51 13.17 0.51
N ALA A 9 -11.63 13.17 -0.82
CA ALA A 9 -11.61 11.93 -1.58
C ALA A 9 -10.29 11.26 -1.19
N ALA A 10 -10.36 10.07 -0.59
CA ALA A 10 -9.17 9.33 -0.21
C ALA A 10 -8.23 9.28 -1.42
N ALA A 11 -7.09 9.98 -1.32
CA ALA A 11 -6.16 10.12 -2.43
C ALA A 11 -5.81 8.73 -2.96
N GLN A 12 -5.84 8.58 -4.29
CA GLN A 12 -5.35 7.39 -4.96
C GLN A 12 -3.94 7.09 -4.43
N GLU A 13 -3.63 5.83 -4.08
CA GLU A 13 -2.23 5.43 -3.89
C GLU A 13 -1.53 5.53 -5.25
N SER A 14 -0.99 6.71 -5.54
CA SER A 14 -0.37 7.01 -6.81
C SER A 14 1.04 6.44 -6.92
N VAL A 15 1.65 6.08 -5.78
CA VAL A 15 2.93 5.36 -5.72
C VAL A 15 2.82 4.18 -4.76
N PHE A 16 3.18 2.98 -5.21
CA PHE A 16 3.09 1.76 -4.40
C PHE A 16 4.15 0.73 -4.80
N SER A 17 4.46 -0.21 -3.91
CA SER A 17 5.43 -1.29 -4.19
C SER A 17 4.76 -2.64 -4.37
N ALA A 18 5.28 -3.45 -5.30
CA ALA A 18 4.94 -4.88 -5.39
C ALA A 18 5.94 -5.78 -4.64
N GLY A 19 6.84 -5.19 -3.84
CA GLY A 19 7.92 -5.88 -3.14
C GLY A 19 9.18 -6.03 -3.99
N ASN A 20 10.27 -6.51 -3.36
CA ASN A 20 11.57 -6.76 -4.00
C ASN A 20 12.14 -5.57 -4.78
N GLY A 21 11.89 -4.35 -4.27
CA GLY A 21 12.37 -3.11 -4.89
C GLY A 21 11.54 -2.61 -6.07
N VAL A 22 10.51 -3.35 -6.50
CA VAL A 22 9.61 -2.91 -7.58
C VAL A 22 8.64 -1.86 -7.06
N ILE A 23 8.61 -0.71 -7.73
CA ILE A 23 7.76 0.44 -7.40
C ILE A 23 7.01 0.86 -8.65
N TYR A 24 5.72 1.12 -8.50
CA TYR A 24 4.88 1.70 -9.53
C TYR A 24 4.51 3.13 -9.17
N GLY A 25 4.41 3.98 -10.18
CA GLY A 25 3.88 5.34 -10.09
C GLY A 25 2.80 5.56 -11.14
N THR A 26 1.62 6.01 -10.74
CA THR A 26 0.50 6.38 -11.62
C THR A 26 0.56 7.86 -11.89
N ARG A 27 0.70 8.26 -13.16
CA ARG A 27 0.63 9.66 -13.57
C ARG A 27 -0.82 10.11 -13.74
N GLN A 28 -1.06 11.42 -13.67
CA GLN A 28 -2.39 12.01 -13.87
C GLN A 28 -3.03 11.64 -15.22
N ASN A 29 -2.24 11.44 -16.27
CA ASN A 29 -2.71 10.97 -17.58
C ASN A 29 -3.10 9.47 -17.61
N GLY A 30 -3.05 8.78 -16.46
CA GLY A 30 -3.39 7.37 -16.32
C GLY A 30 -2.31 6.39 -16.74
N SER A 31 -1.10 6.86 -17.11
CA SER A 31 0.02 5.95 -17.38
C SER A 31 0.59 5.39 -16.08
N LEU A 32 0.84 4.07 -16.06
CA LEU A 32 1.52 3.38 -14.97
C LEU A 32 2.99 3.23 -15.33
N GLN A 33 3.85 3.80 -14.50
CA GLN A 33 5.31 3.76 -14.64
C GLN A 33 5.86 2.73 -13.66
N TRP A 34 6.75 1.88 -14.15
CA TRP A 34 7.48 0.88 -13.37
C TRP A 34 8.91 1.35 -13.11
N TYR A 35 9.39 1.08 -11.90
CA TYR A 35 10.76 1.30 -11.45
C TYR A 35 11.23 0.09 -10.65
N LEU A 36 12.52 -0.21 -10.72
CA LEU A 36 13.16 -1.18 -9.83
C LEU A 36 14.28 -0.50 -9.06
N HIS A 37 14.09 -0.36 -7.74
CA HIS A 37 15.13 0.03 -6.81
C HIS A 37 16.02 -1.19 -6.52
N ARG A 38 17.14 -1.34 -7.23
CA ARG A 38 18.07 -2.46 -7.05
C ARG A 38 18.72 -2.49 -5.67
N GLY A 39 18.96 -1.31 -5.08
CA GLY A 39 19.52 -1.16 -3.74
C GLY A 39 18.50 -1.22 -2.60
N TRP A 40 17.28 -1.74 -2.83
CA TRP A 40 16.19 -1.69 -1.84
C TRP A 40 16.49 -2.38 -0.50
N GLN A 41 17.45 -3.30 -0.44
CA GLN A 41 17.80 -4.01 0.81
C GLN A 41 18.69 -3.16 1.73
N GLU A 42 19.46 -2.26 1.15
CA GLU A 42 20.54 -1.50 1.82
C GLU A 42 20.40 0.02 1.66
N GLY A 43 19.36 0.46 0.94
CA GLY A 43 19.01 1.85 0.65
C GLY A 43 20.00 2.60 -0.25
N LYS A 44 20.73 1.88 -1.10
CA LYS A 44 21.58 2.47 -2.14
C LYS A 44 20.75 2.95 -3.33
N ALA A 45 20.89 4.22 -3.71
CA ALA A 45 20.25 4.82 -4.88
C ALA A 45 20.72 4.18 -6.22
N SER A 46 20.19 2.99 -6.54
CA SER A 46 20.50 2.23 -7.74
C SER A 46 19.20 1.75 -8.37
N TRP A 47 18.97 2.11 -9.64
CA TRP A 47 17.67 1.99 -10.27
C TRP A 47 17.73 1.34 -11.65
N ALA A 48 16.60 0.76 -12.05
CA ALA A 48 16.23 0.53 -13.44
C ALA A 48 14.86 1.16 -13.71
N GLY A 49 14.60 1.53 -14.97
CA GLY A 49 13.44 2.32 -15.37
C GLY A 49 13.71 3.83 -15.38
N PRO A 50 12.66 4.67 -15.58
CA PRO A 50 11.25 4.29 -15.71
C PRO A 50 10.94 3.46 -16.97
N GLN A 51 9.94 2.60 -16.87
CA GLN A 51 9.29 1.95 -18.02
C GLN A 51 7.78 2.14 -17.93
N GLY A 52 7.15 2.58 -19.01
CA GLY A 52 5.69 2.64 -19.09
C GLY A 52 5.13 1.24 -19.26
N VAL A 53 4.34 0.77 -18.30
CA VAL A 53 3.84 -0.61 -18.26
C VAL A 53 2.33 -0.73 -18.32
N GLY A 54 1.60 0.39 -18.32
CA GLY A 54 0.14 0.36 -18.44
C GLY A 54 -0.46 1.73 -18.66
N THR A 55 -1.74 1.75 -19.01
CA THR A 55 -2.56 2.94 -19.23
C THR A 55 -3.92 2.78 -18.55
N GLY A 56 -4.68 3.87 -18.40
CA GLY A 56 -6.02 3.85 -17.80
C GLY A 56 -6.06 3.74 -16.27
N TRP A 57 -4.91 3.81 -15.59
CA TRP A 57 -4.82 3.64 -14.13
C TRP A 57 -5.42 4.81 -13.34
N SER A 58 -5.62 5.98 -13.96
CA SER A 58 -6.35 7.11 -13.38
C SER A 58 -7.86 6.87 -13.25
N SER A 59 -8.39 5.78 -13.81
CA SER A 59 -9.80 5.40 -13.64
C SER A 59 -10.11 4.83 -12.26
N PHE A 60 -9.09 4.36 -11.52
CA PHE A 60 -9.27 3.81 -10.18
C PHE A 60 -9.24 4.91 -9.12
N THR A 61 -10.19 4.88 -8.19
CA THR A 61 -10.16 5.73 -7.00
C THR A 61 -9.07 5.30 -6.03
N ARG A 62 -8.67 4.02 -6.07
CA ARG A 62 -7.59 3.46 -5.25
C ARG A 62 -6.92 2.30 -5.96
N VAL A 63 -5.61 2.18 -5.76
CA VAL A 63 -4.82 1.01 -6.15
C VAL A 63 -4.26 0.35 -4.89
N VAL A 64 -4.23 -0.98 -4.85
CA VAL A 64 -3.80 -1.76 -3.68
C VAL A 64 -2.85 -2.88 -4.12
N PRO A 65 -1.58 -2.90 -3.67
CA PRO A 65 -0.62 -3.95 -4.05
C PRO A 65 -0.92 -5.30 -3.40
N GLY A 66 -0.99 -6.37 -4.19
CA GLY A 66 -1.41 -7.72 -3.79
C GLY A 66 -0.29 -8.75 -3.55
N GLU A 67 0.97 -8.43 -3.89
CA GLU A 67 2.16 -9.31 -3.99
C GLU A 67 2.31 -10.03 -5.35
N ASN A 68 3.55 -10.31 -5.77
CA ASN A 68 3.89 -11.04 -7.01
C ASN A 68 3.21 -10.50 -8.27
N GLY A 69 3.24 -9.18 -8.45
CA GLY A 69 2.65 -8.53 -9.62
C GLY A 69 1.12 -8.39 -9.57
N VAL A 70 0.45 -8.94 -8.56
CA VAL A 70 -0.99 -8.72 -8.37
C VAL A 70 -1.23 -7.30 -7.86
N ILE A 71 -2.19 -6.63 -8.50
CA ILE A 71 -2.60 -5.27 -8.18
C ILE A 71 -4.13 -5.23 -8.22
N TYR A 72 -4.75 -4.69 -7.18
CA TYR A 72 -6.18 -4.43 -7.16
C TYR A 72 -6.45 -2.95 -7.44
N GLY A 73 -7.42 -2.66 -8.30
CA GLY A 73 -7.94 -1.33 -8.53
C GLY A 73 -9.40 -1.25 -8.06
N ILE A 74 -9.76 -0.19 -7.35
CA ILE A 74 -11.14 0.08 -6.95
C ILE A 74 -11.70 1.15 -7.88
N LEU A 75 -12.80 0.84 -8.56
CA LEU A 75 -13.51 1.79 -9.41
C LEU A 75 -14.49 2.66 -8.59
N PRO A 76 -14.90 3.84 -9.09
CA PRO A 76 -15.85 4.71 -8.39
C PRO A 76 -17.18 4.04 -8.05
N ASN A 77 -17.63 3.09 -8.87
CA ASN A 77 -18.84 2.31 -8.65
C ASN A 77 -18.69 1.22 -7.56
N GLY A 78 -17.48 1.04 -7.02
CA GLY A 78 -17.17 0.05 -5.98
C GLY A 78 -16.70 -1.30 -6.50
N ASP A 79 -16.54 -1.49 -7.81
CA ASP A 79 -15.97 -2.72 -8.37
C ASP A 79 -14.49 -2.84 -8.00
N LEU A 80 -14.11 -4.02 -7.50
CA LEU A 80 -12.72 -4.40 -7.28
C LEU A 80 -12.21 -5.13 -8.52
N ARG A 81 -11.34 -4.47 -9.27
CA ARG A 81 -10.65 -5.02 -10.44
C ARG A 81 -9.34 -5.65 -9.99
N TRP A 82 -9.17 -6.93 -10.30
CA TRP A 82 -7.92 -7.65 -10.18
C TRP A 82 -7.11 -7.52 -11.47
N HIS A 83 -5.83 -7.21 -11.32
CA HIS A 83 -4.84 -7.18 -12.37
C HIS A 83 -3.62 -7.99 -11.92
N ARG A 84 -2.91 -8.61 -12.87
CA ARG A 84 -1.63 -9.25 -12.60
C ARG A 84 -0.64 -8.90 -13.70
N HIS A 85 0.43 -8.22 -13.30
CA HIS A 85 1.55 -7.88 -14.15
C HIS A 85 2.57 -9.01 -14.06
N ASP A 86 2.61 -9.91 -15.05
CA ASP A 86 3.51 -11.06 -15.05
C ASP A 86 4.98 -10.63 -15.31
N GLY A 87 5.19 -9.51 -16.00
CA GLY A 87 6.50 -8.86 -16.18
C GLY A 87 6.97 -7.99 -15.01
N TRP A 88 6.34 -8.06 -13.84
CA TRP A 88 6.60 -7.14 -12.71
C TRP A 88 8.05 -7.10 -12.21
N GLN A 89 8.84 -8.16 -12.39
CA GLN A 89 10.25 -8.19 -11.96
C GLN A 89 11.20 -7.53 -12.97
N THR A 90 10.80 -7.46 -14.23
CA THR A 90 11.64 -6.99 -15.34
C THR A 90 11.16 -5.67 -15.94
N GLY A 91 9.92 -5.27 -15.65
CA GLY A 91 9.25 -4.12 -16.25
C GLY A 91 8.77 -4.37 -17.69
N THR A 92 8.74 -5.64 -18.12
CA THR A 92 8.17 -6.02 -19.42
C THR A 92 6.66 -5.90 -19.39
N VAL A 93 6.04 -5.33 -20.43
CA VAL A 93 4.59 -5.18 -20.53
C VAL A 93 3.94 -6.53 -20.81
N ASP A 94 3.65 -7.26 -19.75
CA ASP A 94 3.02 -8.59 -19.79
C ASP A 94 1.96 -8.68 -18.69
N TRP A 95 0.69 -8.70 -19.08
CA TRP A 95 -0.45 -8.65 -18.18
C TRP A 95 -1.39 -9.81 -18.42
N ALA A 96 -1.86 -10.41 -17.34
CA ALA A 96 -3.02 -11.28 -17.38
C ALA A 96 -4.31 -10.48 -17.64
N ASP A 97 -5.32 -11.15 -18.18
CA ASP A 97 -6.64 -10.55 -18.38
C ASP A 97 -7.22 -10.03 -17.06
N ALA A 98 -7.56 -8.75 -17.03
CA ALA A 98 -8.14 -8.10 -15.86
C ALA A 98 -9.56 -8.62 -15.58
N ARG A 99 -9.89 -8.82 -14.30
CA ARG A 99 -11.18 -9.40 -13.87
C ARG A 99 -11.82 -8.54 -12.79
N THR A 100 -13.14 -8.39 -12.80
CA THR A 100 -13.86 -7.91 -11.61
C THR A 100 -13.95 -9.07 -10.64
N VAL A 101 -13.42 -8.90 -9.43
CA VAL A 101 -13.37 -9.94 -8.40
C VAL A 101 -14.16 -9.60 -7.15
N GLY A 102 -14.77 -8.42 -7.08
CA GLY A 102 -15.63 -8.03 -5.97
C GLY A 102 -16.37 -6.72 -6.27
N THR A 103 -17.33 -6.37 -5.43
CA THR A 103 -18.14 -5.15 -5.52
C THR A 103 -18.29 -4.51 -4.14
N GLY A 104 -18.73 -3.24 -4.07
CA GLY A 104 -18.97 -2.52 -2.82
C GLY A 104 -17.69 -2.05 -2.09
N TRP A 105 -16.53 -2.10 -2.74
CA TRP A 105 -15.26 -1.71 -2.12
C TRP A 105 -15.08 -0.20 -1.94
N ASN A 106 -15.96 0.61 -2.56
CA ASN A 106 -16.07 2.05 -2.33
C ASN A 106 -16.66 2.40 -0.95
N ALA A 107 -17.18 1.42 -0.19
CA ALA A 107 -17.64 1.64 1.18
C ALA A 107 -16.50 1.91 2.18
N PHE A 108 -15.25 1.54 1.83
CA PHE A 108 -14.10 1.68 2.72
C PHE A 108 -13.41 3.04 2.57
N THR A 109 -13.10 3.66 3.71
CA THR A 109 -12.26 4.87 3.77
C THR A 109 -10.80 4.55 3.48
N ARG A 110 -10.35 3.33 3.81
CA ARG A 110 -9.01 2.82 3.51
C ARG A 110 -9.04 1.36 3.10
N VAL A 111 -8.20 0.96 2.15
CA VAL A 111 -8.00 -0.44 1.76
C VAL A 111 -6.51 -0.69 1.57
N PHE A 112 -5.98 -1.74 2.17
CA PHE A 112 -4.58 -2.15 2.05
C PHE A 112 -4.46 -3.68 2.09
N SER A 113 -3.35 -4.23 1.62
CA SER A 113 -3.15 -5.69 1.52
C SER A 113 -1.90 -6.14 2.24
N ALA A 114 -1.97 -7.28 2.91
CA ALA A 114 -0.81 -7.92 3.56
C ALA A 114 -0.09 -8.93 2.66
N GLY A 115 -0.46 -8.98 1.38
CA GLY A 115 0.03 -9.94 0.40
C GLY A 115 -0.77 -11.25 0.42
N ARG A 116 -0.48 -12.12 -0.56
CA ARG A 116 -1.08 -13.47 -0.71
C ARG A 116 -2.60 -13.50 -0.61
N GLY A 117 -3.26 -12.49 -1.19
CA GLY A 117 -4.72 -12.38 -1.24
C GLY A 117 -5.39 -11.84 0.01
N VAL A 118 -4.64 -11.46 1.06
CA VAL A 118 -5.22 -10.89 2.28
C VAL A 118 -5.38 -9.38 2.13
N ILE A 119 -6.62 -8.91 2.24
CA ILE A 119 -7.00 -7.50 2.08
C ILE A 119 -7.74 -7.03 3.32
N TYR A 120 -7.43 -5.82 3.76
CA TYR A 120 -8.11 -5.13 4.85
C TYR A 120 -8.85 -3.91 4.33
N GLY A 121 -10.05 -3.67 4.84
CA GLY A 121 -10.84 -2.47 4.61
C GLY A 121 -11.15 -1.76 5.93
N VAL A 122 -11.01 -0.44 5.98
CA VAL A 122 -11.39 0.39 7.12
C VAL A 122 -12.69 1.10 6.80
N LEU A 123 -13.74 0.82 7.56
CA LEU A 123 -15.02 1.51 7.46
C LEU A 123 -14.96 2.92 8.09
N PRO A 124 -15.87 3.84 7.73
CA PRO A 124 -15.89 5.19 8.29
C PRO A 124 -15.99 5.23 9.84
N ASN A 125 -16.66 4.25 10.44
CA ASN A 125 -16.77 4.10 11.89
C ASN A 125 -15.46 3.62 12.56
N GLY A 126 -14.41 3.33 11.79
CA GLY A 126 -13.11 2.85 12.28
C GLY A 126 -12.98 1.34 12.39
N ASP A 127 -13.99 0.57 12.01
CA ASP A 127 -13.91 -0.90 11.99
C ASP A 127 -12.96 -1.38 10.90
N LEU A 128 -12.06 -2.30 11.26
CA LEU A 128 -11.15 -2.96 10.34
C LEU A 128 -11.72 -4.33 9.98
N HIS A 129 -12.05 -4.51 8.71
CA HIS A 129 -12.52 -5.77 8.15
C HIS A 129 -11.41 -6.46 7.38
N TRP A 130 -11.25 -7.75 7.61
CA TRP A 130 -10.36 -8.65 6.90
C TRP A 130 -11.13 -9.45 5.85
N TYR A 131 -10.47 -9.66 4.72
CA TYR A 131 -10.92 -10.46 3.59
C TYR A 131 -9.75 -11.29 3.07
N ARG A 132 -10.04 -12.48 2.55
CA ARG A 132 -9.07 -13.29 1.80
C ARG A 132 -9.62 -13.64 0.44
N HIS A 133 -8.95 -13.16 -0.60
CA HIS A 133 -9.14 -13.57 -1.98
C HIS A 133 -8.34 -14.86 -2.21
N ASN A 134 -9.01 -16.00 -2.17
CA ASN A 134 -8.37 -17.31 -2.37
C ASN A 134 -7.85 -17.47 -3.81
N GLY A 135 -8.57 -16.88 -4.78
CA GLY A 135 -8.21 -16.82 -6.18
C GLY A 135 -7.18 -15.75 -6.55
N TRP A 136 -6.46 -15.14 -5.60
CA TRP A 136 -5.56 -14.00 -5.87
C TRP A 136 -4.48 -14.25 -6.91
N GLN A 137 -4.05 -15.50 -7.13
CA GLN A 137 -3.08 -15.83 -8.18
C GLN A 137 -3.71 -15.94 -9.56
N THR A 138 -5.01 -16.25 -9.66
CA THR A 138 -5.68 -16.58 -10.92
C THR A 138 -6.76 -15.57 -11.31
N GLY A 139 -7.14 -14.67 -10.40
CA GLY A 139 -8.28 -13.77 -10.55
C GLY A 139 -9.63 -14.51 -10.49
N ALA A 140 -9.69 -15.70 -9.89
CA ALA A 140 -10.95 -16.42 -9.66
C ALA A 140 -11.72 -15.78 -8.50
N VAL A 141 -13.02 -15.56 -8.67
CA VAL A 141 -13.87 -14.96 -7.63
C VAL A 141 -14.15 -15.98 -6.52
N ASP A 142 -13.21 -16.08 -5.57
CA ASP A 142 -13.27 -16.99 -4.42
C ASP A 142 -12.77 -16.25 -3.18
N TRP A 143 -13.63 -16.13 -2.18
CA TRP A 143 -13.40 -15.29 -1.00
C TRP A 143 -13.71 -16.00 0.31
N THR A 144 -12.94 -15.67 1.34
CA THR A 144 -13.24 -15.91 2.74
C THR A 144 -13.40 -14.57 3.47
N GLY A 145 -14.40 -14.47 4.35
CA GLY A 145 -14.77 -13.24 5.05
C GLY A 145 -16.03 -12.57 4.48
N PRO A 146 -16.37 -11.34 4.89
CA PRO A 146 -15.61 -10.50 5.83
C PRO A 146 -15.55 -11.01 7.26
N GLN A 147 -14.49 -10.62 7.96
CA GLN A 147 -14.41 -10.71 9.43
C GLN A 147 -13.97 -9.36 9.99
N LYS A 148 -14.68 -8.85 11.00
CA LYS A 148 -14.22 -7.67 11.75
C LYS A 148 -13.06 -8.11 12.65
N VAL A 149 -11.88 -7.54 12.42
CA VAL A 149 -10.64 -7.92 13.11
C VAL A 149 -10.06 -6.80 13.96
N GLY A 150 -10.68 -5.63 13.97
CA GLY A 150 -10.26 -4.51 14.82
C GLY A 150 -11.21 -3.32 14.73
N ASN A 151 -10.90 -2.28 15.51
CA ASN A 151 -11.64 -1.03 15.59
C ASN A 151 -10.69 0.15 15.86
N GLY A 152 -11.16 1.38 15.67
CA GLY A 152 -10.39 2.61 15.91
C GLY A 152 -9.36 2.96 14.83
N TRP A 153 -9.38 2.27 13.68
CA TRP A 153 -8.41 2.48 12.60
C TRP A 153 -8.64 3.78 11.81
N ASN A 154 -9.77 4.46 12.04
CA ASN A 154 -10.04 5.80 11.52
C ASN A 154 -9.24 6.90 12.24
N ALA A 155 -8.58 6.60 13.37
CA ALA A 155 -7.73 7.56 14.08
C ALA A 155 -6.40 7.87 13.36
N PHE A 156 -5.96 7.00 12.45
CA PHE A 156 -4.73 7.19 11.67
C PHE A 156 -4.99 8.04 10.44
N THR A 157 -4.03 8.90 10.08
CA THR A 157 -4.05 9.60 8.79
C THR A 157 -3.72 8.62 7.66
N HIS A 158 -2.75 7.73 7.89
CA HIS A 158 -2.30 6.71 6.95
C HIS A 158 -2.24 5.33 7.62
N VAL A 159 -2.62 4.29 6.88
CA VAL A 159 -2.49 2.89 7.30
C VAL A 159 -1.98 2.08 6.11
N PHE A 160 -0.92 1.30 6.30
CA PHE A 160 -0.33 0.48 5.25
C PHE A 160 0.25 -0.81 5.82
N SER A 161 0.32 -1.87 5.01
CA SER A 161 0.92 -3.13 5.45
C SER A 161 2.42 -3.16 5.25
N GLY A 162 3.15 -3.75 6.20
CA GLY A 162 4.54 -4.19 6.03
C GLY A 162 4.67 -5.58 5.38
N GLY A 163 3.54 -6.22 5.05
CA GLY A 163 3.43 -7.61 4.60
C GLY A 163 3.34 -8.62 5.76
N ARG A 164 2.79 -9.81 5.47
CA ARG A 164 2.73 -10.95 6.43
C ARG A 164 2.11 -10.60 7.79
N GLY A 165 1.02 -9.84 7.78
CA GLY A 165 0.28 -9.45 8.98
C GLY A 165 0.81 -8.23 9.71
N VAL A 166 1.93 -7.65 9.29
CA VAL A 166 2.43 -6.39 9.85
C VAL A 166 1.64 -5.22 9.28
N VAL A 167 1.20 -4.32 10.15
CA VAL A 167 0.45 -3.11 9.81
C VAL A 167 1.08 -1.92 10.51
N TYR A 168 1.26 -0.84 9.76
CA TYR A 168 1.70 0.45 10.27
C TYR A 168 0.56 1.45 10.19
N GLY A 169 0.45 2.31 11.21
CA GLY A 169 -0.46 3.43 11.24
C GLY A 169 0.28 4.72 11.61
N ILE A 170 0.02 5.81 10.90
CA ILE A 170 0.57 7.14 11.22
C ILE A 170 -0.53 7.96 11.87
N LEU A 171 -0.29 8.43 13.10
CA LEU A 171 -1.19 9.35 13.79
C LEU A 171 -1.02 10.79 13.28
N PRO A 172 -2.02 11.67 13.46
CA PRO A 172 -1.93 13.08 13.04
C PRO A 172 -0.71 13.83 13.61
N ASN A 173 -0.26 13.46 14.81
CA ASN A 173 0.93 14.02 15.47
C ASN A 173 2.25 13.51 14.86
N GLY A 174 2.22 12.62 13.87
CA GLY A 174 3.39 12.06 13.19
C GLY A 174 3.97 10.81 13.84
N ASP A 175 3.36 10.27 14.89
CA ASP A 175 3.80 9.01 15.49
C ASP A 175 3.47 7.84 14.57
N LEU A 176 4.48 7.00 14.29
CA LEU A 176 4.33 5.74 13.56
C LEU A 176 4.11 4.61 14.57
N HIS A 177 2.96 3.99 14.49
CA HIS A 177 2.61 2.82 15.28
C HIS A 177 2.71 1.55 14.43
N TRP A 178 3.29 0.50 15.02
CA TRP A 178 3.37 -0.84 14.47
C TRP A 178 2.37 -1.76 15.19
N TYR A 179 1.79 -2.66 14.40
CA TYR A 179 0.91 -3.74 14.83
C TYR A 179 1.26 -5.01 14.08
N ARG A 180 1.02 -6.16 14.69
CA ARG A 180 1.06 -7.46 14.02
C ARG A 180 -0.24 -8.21 14.22
N HIS A 181 -0.95 -8.47 13.12
CA HIS A 181 -2.07 -9.37 13.08
C HIS A 181 -1.54 -10.80 12.95
N ASN A 182 -1.50 -11.55 14.04
CA ASN A 182 -1.01 -12.92 14.07
C ASN A 182 -1.95 -13.85 13.28
N GLY A 183 -3.27 -13.58 13.34
CA GLY A 183 -4.30 -14.28 12.59
C GLY A 183 -4.45 -13.85 11.12
N TRP A 184 -3.50 -13.12 10.52
CA TRP A 184 -3.67 -12.55 9.18
C TRP A 184 -3.98 -13.55 8.06
N GLN A 185 -3.64 -14.83 8.21
CA GLN A 185 -3.95 -15.87 7.23
C GLN A 185 -5.36 -16.45 7.37
N THR A 186 -5.95 -16.35 8.55
CA THR A 186 -7.23 -16.99 8.91
C THR A 186 -8.33 -15.99 9.23
N GLY A 187 -7.97 -14.73 9.49
CA GLY A 187 -8.85 -13.67 9.98
C GLY A 187 -9.17 -13.75 11.49
N ALA A 188 -8.47 -14.61 12.23
CA ALA A 188 -8.62 -14.69 13.69
C ALA A 188 -8.17 -13.38 14.37
N VAL A 189 -8.98 -12.85 15.28
CA VAL A 189 -8.69 -11.60 16.01
C VAL A 189 -7.58 -11.84 17.04
N ASP A 190 -6.33 -11.82 16.57
CA ASP A 190 -5.12 -12.03 17.38
C ASP A 190 -4.06 -11.01 16.97
N TRP A 191 -3.75 -10.09 17.89
CA TRP A 191 -2.88 -8.95 17.64
C TRP A 191 -1.76 -8.84 18.66
N THR A 192 -0.60 -8.39 18.19
CA THR A 192 0.52 -7.90 19.01
C THR A 192 0.73 -6.42 18.73
N GLY A 193 0.96 -5.64 19.80
CA GLY A 193 1.04 -4.18 19.76
C GLY A 193 -0.22 -3.52 20.35
N PRO A 194 -0.38 -2.19 20.19
CA PRO A 194 0.49 -1.27 19.45
C PRO A 194 1.88 -1.10 20.05
N GLN A 195 2.85 -0.80 19.19
CA GLN A 195 4.15 -0.24 19.60
C GLN A 195 4.43 1.03 18.79
N LYS A 196 4.79 2.13 19.46
CA LYS A 196 5.28 3.33 18.78
C LYS A 196 6.71 3.04 18.33
N VAL A 197 6.93 3.07 17.02
CA VAL A 197 8.22 2.70 16.39
C VAL A 197 8.88 3.87 15.66
N GLY A 198 8.23 5.03 15.59
CA GLY A 198 8.83 6.21 14.98
C GLY A 198 8.04 7.48 15.26
N THR A 199 8.62 8.62 14.86
CA THR A 199 8.08 9.97 15.02
C THR A 199 8.31 10.78 13.74
N VAL A 200 7.57 11.88 13.56
CA VAL A 200 7.74 12.82 12.43
C VAL A 200 7.39 12.22 11.06
N TRP A 201 6.59 11.16 11.02
CA TRP A 201 6.12 10.54 9.77
C TRP A 201 5.03 11.35 9.05
N ASN A 202 4.45 12.35 9.71
CA ASN A 202 3.51 13.30 9.11
C ASN A 202 4.20 14.36 8.22
N SER A 203 5.54 14.36 8.13
CA SER A 203 6.30 15.23 7.23
C SER A 203 6.30 14.78 5.78
N PHE A 204 5.96 13.51 5.51
CA PHE A 204 5.86 12.96 4.17
C PHE A 204 4.52 13.29 3.53
N ALA A 205 4.55 13.61 2.24
CA ALA A 205 3.34 13.72 1.43
C ALA A 205 2.75 12.35 1.09
N HIS A 206 3.58 11.30 1.03
CA HIS A 206 3.13 9.92 0.83
C HIS A 206 4.09 8.91 1.48
N VAL A 207 3.55 7.83 2.03
CA VAL A 207 4.32 6.75 2.68
C VAL A 207 3.79 5.40 2.24
N PHE A 208 4.69 4.49 1.86
CA PHE A 208 4.34 3.13 1.45
C PHE A 208 5.41 2.12 1.84
N SER A 209 5.03 0.86 2.04
CA SER A 209 6.01 -0.20 2.32
C SER A 209 6.59 -0.77 1.03
N GLY A 210 7.90 -1.04 1.05
CA GLY A 210 8.58 -1.90 0.07
C GLY A 210 8.54 -3.40 0.44
N GLY A 211 7.89 -3.75 1.55
CA GLY A 211 7.87 -5.08 2.15
C GLY A 211 9.12 -5.40 2.98
N ARG A 212 9.01 -6.41 3.87
CA ARG A 212 10.13 -6.94 4.68
C ARG A 212 10.87 -5.86 5.49
N GLY A 213 10.12 -4.92 6.06
CA GLY A 213 10.64 -3.83 6.88
C GLY A 213 11.12 -2.60 6.12
N VAL A 214 11.13 -2.62 4.78
CA VAL A 214 11.42 -1.42 3.99
C VAL A 214 10.21 -0.50 3.93
N ILE A 215 10.43 0.78 4.18
CA ILE A 215 9.43 1.85 4.09
C ILE A 215 10.01 2.99 3.28
N TYR A 216 9.23 3.50 2.35
CA TYR A 216 9.55 4.69 1.57
C TYR A 216 8.65 5.84 2.02
N GLY A 217 9.24 7.03 2.08
CA GLY A 217 8.53 8.29 2.28
C GLY A 217 8.88 9.27 1.15
N ILE A 218 7.87 9.89 0.56
CA ILE A 218 8.04 10.97 -0.42
C ILE A 218 7.81 12.29 0.29
N LEU A 219 8.83 13.14 0.31
CA LEU A 219 8.71 14.50 0.83
C LEU A 219 7.96 15.41 -0.17
N PRO A 220 7.34 16.52 0.27
CA PRO A 220 6.65 17.46 -0.61
C PRO A 220 7.50 18.01 -1.76
N ASN A 221 8.83 18.10 -1.56
CA ASN A 221 9.78 18.53 -2.60
C ASN A 221 10.07 17.44 -3.66
N GLY A 222 9.47 16.24 -3.53
CA GLY A 222 9.65 15.10 -4.44
C GLY A 222 10.82 14.19 -4.11
N ASP A 223 11.53 14.40 -3.00
CA ASP A 223 12.59 13.50 -2.57
C ASP A 223 12.02 12.19 -2.03
N LEU A 224 12.53 11.08 -2.53
CA LEU A 224 12.20 9.74 -2.05
C LEU A 224 13.23 9.30 -1.02
N HIS A 225 12.79 9.11 0.22
CA HIS A 225 13.58 8.59 1.31
C HIS A 225 13.24 7.12 1.57
N TRP A 226 14.28 6.33 1.77
CA TRP A 226 14.22 4.93 2.18
C TRP A 226 14.55 4.81 3.67
N TYR A 227 13.82 3.92 4.33
CA TYR A 227 14.00 3.50 5.71
C TYR A 227 13.89 1.98 5.79
N ARG A 228 14.62 1.37 6.73
CA ARG A 228 14.45 -0.03 7.08
C ARG A 228 14.17 -0.18 8.56
N HIS A 229 12.99 -0.69 8.89
CA HIS A 229 12.63 -1.15 10.22
C HIS A 229 13.16 -2.58 10.40
N ASN A 230 14.31 -2.73 11.03
CA ASN A 230 14.93 -4.04 11.27
C ASN A 230 14.06 -4.90 12.18
N GLY A 231 13.39 -4.28 13.16
CA GLY A 231 12.44 -4.91 14.06
C GLY A 231 11.05 -5.16 13.47
N TRP A 232 10.83 -5.07 12.15
CA TRP A 232 9.48 -5.16 11.55
C TRP A 232 8.68 -6.42 11.89
N GLN A 233 9.33 -7.52 12.28
CA GLN A 233 8.65 -8.76 12.68
C GLN A 233 8.21 -8.76 14.16
N THR A 234 8.87 -7.97 15.00
CA THR A 234 8.72 -7.99 16.46
C THR A 234 8.18 -6.67 17.02
N GLY A 235 8.26 -5.59 16.23
CA GLY A 235 7.97 -4.22 16.60
C GLY A 235 9.09 -3.51 17.38
N ALA A 236 10.27 -4.12 17.49
CA ALA A 236 11.42 -3.50 18.14
C ALA A 236 11.87 -2.22 17.40
N VAL A 237 12.11 -1.15 18.14
CA VAL A 237 12.53 0.16 17.58
C VAL A 237 14.00 0.11 17.15
N ASP A 238 14.24 -0.54 16.01
CA ASP A 238 15.56 -0.71 15.38
C ASP A 238 15.47 -0.33 13.90
N TRP A 239 16.24 0.67 13.50
CA TRP A 239 16.16 1.29 12.19
C TRP A 239 17.51 1.44 11.50
N THR A 240 17.48 1.36 10.17
CA THR A 240 18.57 1.78 9.30
C THR A 240 18.06 2.85 8.33
N GLY A 241 18.87 3.89 8.12
CA GLY A 241 18.48 5.10 7.38
C GLY A 241 18.15 6.28 8.30
N PRO A 242 17.55 7.36 7.77
CA PRO A 242 17.11 7.54 6.39
C PRO A 242 18.23 7.60 5.36
N GLN A 243 17.92 7.19 4.13
CA GLN A 243 18.74 7.47 2.95
C GLN A 243 17.86 8.08 1.85
N LYS A 244 18.28 9.19 1.27
CA LYS A 244 17.64 9.73 0.05
C LYS A 244 18.03 8.83 -1.12
N VAL A 245 17.05 8.19 -1.73
CA VAL A 245 17.26 7.21 -2.80
C VAL A 245 16.72 7.67 -4.15
N GLY A 246 15.99 8.78 -4.20
CA GLY A 246 15.49 9.35 -5.45
C GLY A 246 14.99 10.77 -5.29
N ASN A 247 14.61 11.38 -6.41
CA ASN A 247 14.01 12.70 -6.52
C ASN A 247 12.95 12.72 -7.63
N GLY A 248 12.13 13.77 -7.69
CA GLY A 248 11.09 13.94 -8.71
C GLY A 248 9.86 13.04 -8.54
N TRP A 249 9.69 12.40 -7.37
CA TRP A 249 8.55 11.52 -7.09
C TRP A 249 7.24 12.28 -6.83
N ASN A 250 7.31 13.60 -6.64
CA ASN A 250 6.15 14.48 -6.64
C ASN A 250 5.42 14.52 -8.00
N ALA A 251 6.02 14.03 -9.09
CA ALA A 251 5.35 13.87 -10.38
C ALA A 251 4.18 12.86 -10.35
N PHE A 252 4.04 12.09 -9.27
CA PHE A 252 2.94 11.15 -9.04
C PHE A 252 1.96 11.63 -7.97
N LEU A 253 2.27 12.69 -7.23
CA LEU A 253 1.42 13.18 -6.12
C LEU A 253 0.28 14.08 -6.62
#